data_AF-A0A496ZSN5-F1
#
_entry.id   AF-A0A496ZSN5-F1
#
_cell.length_a   1.000
_cell.length_b   1.000
_cell.length_c   1.000
_cell.angle_alpha   90.00
_cell.angle_beta   90.00
_cell.angle_gamma   90.00
#
_symmetry.space_group_name_H-M   'P 1'
#
loop_
_entity.id
_entity.type
_entity.pdbx_description
1 polymer ?
#
loop_
_entity_poly.entity_id
_entity_poly.type
_entity_poly.pdbx_seq_one_letter_code
_entity_poly.pdbx_strand_id
1 'polypeptide(L)' 'MSLVKKTKLVFWIAKTGSAKYWMRLLNDLKTRGVEDIFIFSIDNLKNFSEAIKAIYFNADKRV' A
#
# COMPACT_ATOMS: atom_id res chain seq x y z
N MET A 1 -28.82 8.81 -10.57
CA MET A 1 -27.38 8.53 -10.75
C MET A 1 -26.91 7.70 -9.56
N SER A 2 -26.79 6.37 -9.69
CA SER A 2 -26.38 5.53 -8.57
C SER A 2 -24.84 5.52 -8.47
N LEU A 3 -24.32 5.86 -7.30
CA LEU A 3 -22.91 5.68 -6.96
C LEU A 3 -22.67 4.19 -6.73
N VAL A 4 -22.35 3.45 -7.78
CA VAL A 4 -21.87 2.07 -7.62
C VAL A 4 -20.47 2.14 -7.02
N LYS A 5 -20.35 1.82 -5.73
CA LYS A 5 -19.08 1.76 -5.02
C LYS A 5 -18.28 0.57 -5.57
N LYS A 6 -17.21 0.83 -6.33
CA LYS A 6 -16.32 -0.21 -6.86
C LYS A 6 -15.29 -0.58 -5.79
N THR A 7 -15.39 -1.79 -5.26
CA THR A 7 -14.39 -2.37 -4.34
C THR A 7 -13.55 -3.36 -5.12
N LYS A 8 -12.24 -3.12 -5.22
CA LYS A 8 -11.27 -4.09 -5.76
C LYS A 8 -10.43 -4.63 -4.62
N LEU A 9 -10.40 -5.96 -4.49
CA LEU A 9 -9.57 -6.67 -3.54
C LEU A 9 -8.40 -7.31 -4.30
N VAL A 10 -7.18 -7.10 -3.79
CA VAL A 10 -5.97 -7.67 -4.36
C VAL A 10 -5.15 -8.27 -3.23
N PHE A 11 -4.60 -9.46 -3.48
CA PHE A 11 -3.75 -10.17 -2.54
C PHE A 11 -2.35 -10.35 -3.13
N TRP A 12 -1.36 -10.34 -2.25
CA TRP A 12 0.01 -10.72 -2.58
C TRP A 12 0.48 -11.79 -1.60
N ILE A 13 1.17 -12.80 -2.12
CA ILE A 13 1.77 -13.88 -1.33
C ILE A 13 3.28 -13.74 -1.40
N ALA A 14 3.94 -13.80 -0.25
CA ALA A 14 5.38 -13.68 -0.12
C ALA A 14 5.94 -14.84 0.71
N LYS A 15 7.13 -15.33 0.38
CA LYS A 15 7.87 -16.24 1.26
C LYS A 15 8.46 -15.55 2.50
N THR A 16 8.71 -14.24 2.42
CA THR A 16 9.26 -13.44 3.53
C THR A 16 8.66 -12.02 3.54
N GLY A 17 8.44 -11.46 4.74
CA GLY A 17 7.94 -10.09 4.95
C GLY A 17 9.06 -9.05 5.07
N SER A 18 10.05 -9.07 4.16
CA SER A 18 11.18 -8.14 4.23
C SER A 18 10.83 -6.73 3.73
N ALA A 19 11.57 -5.71 4.19
CA ALA A 19 11.40 -4.31 3.73
C ALA A 19 11.47 -4.17 2.21
N LYS A 20 12.36 -4.92 1.56
CA LYS A 20 12.51 -4.94 0.09
C LYS A 20 11.27 -5.47 -0.62
N TYR A 21 10.58 -6.46 -0.03
CA TYR A 21 9.35 -6.98 -0.59
C TYR A 21 8.24 -5.93 -0.57
N TRP A 22 8.08 -5.25 0.56
CA TRP A 22 7.08 -4.21 0.73
C TRP A 22 7.27 -3.02 -0.23
N MET A 23 8.52 -2.58 -0.42
CA MET A 23 8.83 -1.55 -1.42
C MET A 23 8.47 -2.00 -2.85
N ARG A 24 8.71 -3.27 -3.18
CA ARG A 24 8.30 -3.82 -4.48
C ARG A 24 6.77 -3.81 -4.63
N LEU A 25 6.03 -4.23 -3.60
CA LEU A 25 4.58 -4.23 -3.60
C LEU A 25 4.01 -2.81 -3.81
N LEU A 26 4.53 -1.82 -3.11
CA LEU A 26 4.11 -0.42 -3.25
C LEU A 26 4.42 0.14 -4.65
N ASN A 27 5.54 -0.24 -5.26
CA ASN A 27 5.86 0.13 -6.64
C ASN A 27 4.94 -0.57 -7.66
N ASP A 28 4.57 -1.83 -7.42
CA ASP A 28 3.61 -2.54 -8.27
C ASP A 28 2.24 -1.87 -8.23
N LEU A 29 1.79 -1.37 -7.06
CA LEU A 29 0.57 -0.58 -6.93
C LEU A 29 0.62 0.67 -7.81
N LYS A 30 1.71 1.43 -7.74
CA LYS A 30 1.92 2.63 -8.54
C LYS A 30 1.93 2.31 -10.04
N THR A 31 2.61 1.24 -10.45
CA THR A 31 2.66 0.78 -11.85
C THR A 31 1.28 0.35 -12.37
N ARG A 32 0.39 -0.12 -11.49
CA ARG A 32 -1.00 -0.45 -11.83
C ARG A 32 -1.94 0.75 -11.85
N GLY A 33 -1.43 1.97 -11.68
CA GLY A 33 -2.20 3.21 -11.72
C GLY A 33 -2.84 3.61 -10.39
N VAL A 34 -2.36 3.07 -9.25
CA VAL A 34 -2.77 3.58 -7.93
C VAL A 34 -1.93 4.80 -7.61
N GLU A 35 -2.51 5.98 -7.85
CA GLU A 35 -1.84 7.27 -7.70
C GLU A 35 -1.78 7.76 -6.25
N ASP A 36 -2.87 7.57 -5.50
CA ASP A 36 -2.97 8.05 -4.12
C ASP A 36 -3.70 7.04 -3.22
N ILE A 37 -3.29 7.01 -1.95
CA ILE A 37 -3.82 6.12 -0.92
C ILE A 37 -4.04 6.95 0.34
N PHE A 38 -5.30 7.10 0.75
CA PHE A 38 -5.65 7.91 1.91
C PHE A 38 -5.25 7.26 3.24
N ILE A 39 -5.35 5.94 3.33
CA ILE A 39 -5.15 5.20 4.59
C ILE A 39 -4.36 3.93 4.32
N PHE A 40 -3.29 3.73 5.10
CA PHE A 40 -2.64 2.43 5.27
C PHE A 40 -2.87 1.91 6.69
N SER A 41 -3.29 0.66 6.79
CA SER A 41 -3.35 -0.11 8.04
C SER A 41 -2.30 -1.23 7.96
N ILE A 42 -1.36 -1.23 8.92
CA ILE A 42 -0.18 -2.10 8.91
C ILE A 42 0.09 -2.67 10.30
N ASP A 43 0.55 -3.91 10.38
CA ASP A 43 0.86 -4.62 11.61
C ASP A 43 2.27 -4.30 12.14
N ASN A 44 2.50 -3.04 12.55
CA ASN A 44 3.75 -2.54 13.15
C ASN A 44 5.07 -3.05 12.53
N LEU A 45 5.06 -3.30 11.22
CA LEU A 45 6.23 -3.82 10.50
C LEU A 45 7.32 -2.75 10.44
N LYS A 46 8.50 -3.10 10.97
CA LYS A 46 9.69 -2.24 10.91
C LYS A 46 10.04 -1.91 9.46
N ASN A 47 10.37 -0.66 9.19
CA ASN A 47 10.75 -0.12 7.88
C ASN A 47 9.61 -0.04 6.84
N PHE A 48 8.40 -0.51 7.14
CA PHE A 48 7.29 -0.42 6.19
C PHE A 48 6.65 0.97 6.18
N SER A 49 6.60 1.64 7.34
CA SER A 49 6.10 3.03 7.44
C SER A 49 6.96 3.98 6.60
N GLU A 50 8.27 3.80 6.64
CA GLU A 50 9.25 4.57 5.88
C GLU A 50 9.10 4.31 4.38
N ALA A 51 8.90 3.05 3.98
CA ALA A 51 8.65 2.69 2.59
C ALA A 51 7.36 3.29 2.03
N ILE A 52 6.29 3.32 2.83
CA ILE A 52 5.02 3.98 2.47
C ILE A 52 5.27 5.46 2.21
N LYS A 53 5.90 6.17 3.15
CA LYS A 53 6.17 7.62 3.00
C LYS A 53 7.07 7.95 1.82
N ALA A 54 7.98 7.05 1.45
CA ALA A 54 8.86 7.23 0.30
C ALA A 54 8.12 7.15 -1.05
N ILE A 55 6.98 6.43 -1.12
CA ILE A 55 6.24 6.18 -2.37
C ILE A 55 4.93 6.96 -2.42
N TYR A 56 4.22 7.04 -1.30
CA TYR A 56 2.93 7.69 -1.09
C TYR A 56 3.04 8.71 0.06
N PHE A 57 3.60 9.89 -0.23
CA PHE A 57 3.90 10.91 0.78
C PHE A 57 2.65 11.49 1.48
N ASN A 58 1.51 11.53 0.79
CA ASN A 58 0.25 12.10 1.30
C ASN A 58 -0.59 11.12 2.14
N ALA A 59 -0.17 9.86 2.24
CA ALA A 59 -0.97 8.84 2.89
C ALA A 59 -0.96 8.96 4.42
N ASP A 60 -2.14 9.00 5.03
CA ASP A 60 -2.29 8.99 6.49
C ASP A 60 -2.04 7.56 7.02
N LYS A 61 -1.15 7.44 8.01
CA LYS A 61 -0.87 6.16 8.67
C LYS A 61 -1.85 5.99 9.81
N ARG A 62 -2.65 4.91 9.77
CA ARG A 62 -3.47 4.52 10.92
C ARG A 62 -3.02 3.16 11.42
N VAL A 63 -2.57 3.18 12.68
CA VAL A 63 -2.08 2.00 13.41
C VAL A 63 -3.26 1.18 13.89
#